data_AF-A0A8S7BEJ6-F1
#
_entry.id   AF-A0A8S7BEJ6-F1
#
_cell.length_a   1.000
_cell.length_b   1.000
_cell.length_c   1.000
_cell.angle_alpha   90.00
_cell.angle_beta   90.00
_cell.angle_gamma   90.00
#
_symmetry.space_group_name_H-M   'P 1'
#
loop_
_entity.id
_entity.type
_entity.pdbx_description
1 polymer ?
#
loop_
_entity_poly.entity_id
_entity_poly.type
_entity_poly.pdbx_seq_one_letter_code
_entity_poly.pdbx_strand_id
1 'polypeptide(L)'
;MSNLTDLAKLICGSDGINDAENECEISEILKHLKSVLINVLEEIEVIGKESESRITLYGPFLVRTLLEVGVTALIGRLDPTRLLIVKRTQQHGDYSTEKAWNSAIRWQGDVVDSKVDKLWPVDKNYKDITKALFGDYYFDLYWQKALKKICDTEITGGTWLAEIKGMEISTFSGRRRSGVSRLYSQSSKGVHSEFVIPPGSLYDRLTIKNLALEIIRVLSELGLLVNQLPHIAYRIETAEAIGLFNGIEQVEVMP
;
A
#
# COMPACT_ATOMS: atom_id res chain seq x y z
N MET A 1 -15.94 -2.44 17.46
CA MET A 1 -14.93 -3.50 17.20
C MET A 1 -14.27 -3.15 15.89
N SER A 2 -12.95 -3.12 15.83
CA SER A 2 -12.21 -2.86 14.59
C SER A 2 -12.33 -4.04 13.64
N ASN A 3 -12.35 -3.77 12.34
CA ASN A 3 -12.42 -4.76 11.27
C ASN A 3 -11.18 -4.60 10.40
N LEU A 4 -10.68 -5.69 9.80
CA LEU A 4 -9.60 -5.64 8.83
C LEU A 4 -9.87 -4.64 7.69
N THR A 5 -11.14 -4.49 7.28
CA THR A 5 -11.57 -3.53 6.25
C THR A 5 -11.33 -2.06 6.62
N ASP A 6 -11.10 -1.74 7.90
CA ASP A 6 -10.66 -0.41 8.35
C ASP A 6 -9.34 0.01 7.66
N LEU A 7 -8.52 -0.96 7.22
CA LEU A 7 -7.33 -0.71 6.43
C LEU A 7 -7.64 0.04 5.13
N ALA A 8 -8.75 -0.30 4.45
CA ALA A 8 -9.13 0.35 3.21
C ALA A 8 -9.48 1.83 3.42
N LYS A 9 -10.10 2.16 4.56
CA LYS A 9 -10.34 3.54 4.97
C LYS A 9 -9.02 4.25 5.28
N LEU A 10 -8.13 3.63 6.05
CA LEU A 10 -6.84 4.21 6.39
C LEU A 10 -5.99 4.54 5.14
N ILE A 11 -5.99 3.65 4.15
CA ILE A 11 -5.26 3.82 2.88
C ILE A 11 -5.94 4.85 1.97
N CYS A 12 -7.22 4.68 1.64
CA CYS A 12 -7.90 5.46 0.60
C CYS A 12 -8.45 6.80 1.09
N GLY A 13 -8.57 7.01 2.40
CA GLY A 13 -9.08 8.23 3.02
C GLY A 13 -10.47 8.07 3.64
N SER A 14 -10.92 9.17 4.25
CA SER A 14 -12.18 9.26 4.99
C SER A 14 -13.40 9.00 4.11
N ASP A 15 -14.54 8.75 4.74
CA ASP A 15 -15.80 8.49 4.04
C ASP A 15 -16.37 9.72 3.35
N GLY A 16 -15.81 10.92 3.62
CA GLY A 16 -16.11 12.15 2.87
C GLY A 16 -15.75 12.06 1.38
N ILE A 17 -15.01 11.03 0.96
CA ILE A 17 -14.88 10.69 -0.46
C ILE A 17 -16.23 10.39 -1.12
N ASN A 18 -17.17 9.80 -0.37
CA ASN A 18 -18.52 9.47 -0.87
C ASN A 18 -19.32 10.72 -1.21
N ASP A 19 -19.10 11.79 -0.43
CA ASP A 19 -19.74 13.09 -0.60
C ASP A 19 -19.00 14.02 -1.57
N ALA A 20 -17.90 13.56 -2.18
CA ALA A 20 -17.18 14.33 -3.18
C ALA A 20 -18.11 14.69 -4.35
N GLU A 21 -18.01 15.92 -4.84
CA GLU A 21 -18.76 16.40 -6.01
C GLU A 21 -18.63 15.40 -7.17
N ASN A 22 -19.75 15.20 -7.90
CA ASN A 22 -19.90 14.17 -8.93
C ASN A 22 -18.86 14.23 -10.08
N GLU A 23 -18.03 15.27 -10.14
CA GLU A 23 -17.03 15.48 -11.19
C GLU A 23 -15.58 15.22 -10.74
N CYS A 24 -15.34 14.89 -9.46
CA CYS A 24 -13.98 14.65 -8.96
C CYS A 24 -13.49 13.24 -9.36
N GLU A 25 -12.84 13.13 -10.51
CA GLU A 25 -12.38 11.83 -11.07
C GLU A 25 -11.43 11.04 -10.16
N ILE A 26 -10.59 11.73 -9.36
CA ILE A 26 -9.71 11.03 -8.42
C ILE A 26 -10.52 10.37 -7.29
N SER A 27 -11.65 10.96 -6.89
CA SER A 27 -12.54 10.36 -5.91
C SER A 27 -13.17 9.07 -6.44
N GLU A 28 -13.52 9.00 -7.73
CA GLU A 28 -14.03 7.78 -8.35
C GLU A 28 -12.98 6.67 -8.33
N ILE A 29 -11.74 6.99 -8.69
CA ILE A 29 -10.62 6.04 -8.68
C ILE A 29 -10.37 5.52 -7.25
N LEU A 30 -10.30 6.42 -6.27
CA LEU A 30 -10.07 6.05 -4.88
C LEU A 30 -11.25 5.26 -4.28
N LYS A 31 -12.50 5.55 -4.65
CA LYS A 31 -13.68 4.73 -4.30
C LYS A 31 -13.57 3.33 -4.86
N HIS A 32 -13.20 3.19 -6.14
CA HIS A 32 -13.00 1.89 -6.77
C HIS A 32 -11.89 1.11 -6.06
N LEU A 33 -10.72 1.71 -5.83
CA LEU A 33 -9.61 1.05 -5.13
C LEU A 33 -9.98 0.68 -3.69
N LYS A 34 -10.74 1.53 -2.98
CA LYS A 34 -11.27 1.22 -1.63
C LYS A 34 -12.17 -0.01 -1.67
N SER A 35 -13.08 -0.10 -2.63
CA SER A 35 -13.95 -1.26 -2.80
C SER A 35 -13.16 -2.54 -3.11
N VAL A 36 -12.16 -2.46 -4.00
CA VAL A 36 -11.28 -3.61 -4.29
C VAL A 36 -10.51 -4.04 -3.05
N LEU A 37 -9.96 -3.11 -2.27
CA LEU A 37 -9.29 -3.44 -1.00
C LEU A 37 -10.22 -4.13 -0.01
N ILE A 38 -11.44 -3.63 0.17
CA ILE A 38 -12.44 -4.26 1.04
C ILE A 38 -12.68 -5.71 0.60
N ASN A 39 -12.98 -5.93 -0.68
CA ASN A 39 -13.25 -7.26 -1.21
C ASN A 39 -12.06 -8.22 -1.01
N VAL A 40 -10.82 -7.75 -1.26
CA VAL A 40 -9.62 -8.57 -1.06
C VAL A 40 -9.41 -8.91 0.42
N LEU A 41 -9.66 -7.98 1.32
CA LEU A 41 -9.54 -8.20 2.76
C LEU A 41 -10.59 -9.20 3.27
N GLU A 42 -11.83 -9.09 2.82
CA GLU A 42 -12.89 -10.06 3.11
C GLU A 42 -12.53 -11.45 2.58
N GLU A 43 -11.99 -11.56 1.36
CA GLU A 43 -11.52 -12.82 0.80
C GLU A 43 -10.34 -13.42 1.60
N ILE A 44 -9.45 -12.58 2.15
CA ILE A 44 -8.37 -13.03 3.04
C ILE A 44 -8.94 -13.59 4.36
N GLU A 45 -9.99 -12.99 4.91
CA GLU A 45 -10.65 -13.53 6.10
C GLU A 45 -11.37 -14.85 5.80
N VAL A 46 -12.02 -14.97 4.65
CA VAL A 46 -12.71 -16.19 4.21
C VAL A 46 -11.71 -17.32 3.97
N ILE A 47 -10.65 -17.06 3.20
CA ILE A 47 -9.66 -18.09 2.86
C ILE A 47 -8.92 -18.61 4.10
N GLY A 48 -8.81 -17.80 5.17
CA GLY A 48 -8.26 -18.24 6.46
C GLY A 48 -8.94 -19.50 7.00
N LYS A 49 -10.24 -19.66 6.75
CA LYS A 49 -11.05 -20.78 7.27
C LYS A 49 -11.13 -21.98 6.31
N GLU A 50 -10.51 -21.87 5.13
CA GLU A 50 -10.57 -22.88 4.08
C GLU A 50 -9.53 -23.99 4.28
N SER A 51 -9.58 -25.00 3.40
CA SER A 51 -8.60 -26.08 3.38
C SER A 51 -7.18 -25.57 3.04
N GLU A 52 -6.17 -26.33 3.47
CA GLU A 52 -4.77 -25.98 3.22
C GLU A 52 -4.45 -25.87 1.72
N SER A 53 -5.05 -26.73 0.88
CA SER A 53 -4.88 -26.67 -0.56
C SER A 53 -5.47 -25.39 -1.18
N ARG A 54 -6.61 -24.92 -0.70
CA ARG A 54 -7.23 -23.65 -1.13
C ARG A 54 -6.36 -22.47 -0.73
N ILE A 55 -5.90 -22.41 0.52
CA ILE A 55 -5.01 -21.35 1.02
C ILE A 55 -3.73 -21.30 0.20
N THR A 56 -3.12 -22.45 -0.03
CA THR A 56 -1.85 -22.53 -0.75
C THR A 56 -2.01 -22.11 -2.22
N LEU A 57 -3.13 -22.43 -2.86
CA LEU A 57 -3.38 -22.11 -4.27
C LEU A 57 -3.77 -20.62 -4.47
N TYR A 58 -4.65 -20.08 -3.62
CA TYR A 58 -5.29 -18.79 -3.84
C TYR A 58 -4.75 -17.68 -2.91
N GLY A 59 -4.22 -18.05 -1.75
CA GLY A 59 -3.62 -17.14 -0.78
C GLY A 59 -2.52 -16.24 -1.36
N PRO A 60 -1.52 -16.76 -2.11
CA PRO A 60 -0.50 -15.94 -2.75
C PRO A 60 -1.06 -14.83 -3.64
N PHE A 61 -2.11 -15.15 -4.40
CA PHE A 61 -2.78 -14.18 -5.27
C PHE A 61 -3.46 -13.08 -4.47
N LEU A 62 -4.20 -13.44 -3.40
CA LEU A 62 -4.89 -12.46 -2.55
C LEU A 62 -3.91 -11.51 -1.87
N VAL A 63 -2.85 -12.04 -1.25
CA VAL A 63 -1.87 -11.20 -0.54
C VAL A 63 -1.09 -10.31 -1.51
N ARG A 64 -0.77 -10.80 -2.73
CA ARG A 64 -0.18 -9.99 -3.78
C ARG A 64 -1.11 -8.85 -4.22
N THR A 65 -2.36 -9.18 -4.48
CA THR A 65 -3.39 -8.21 -4.90
C THR A 65 -3.58 -7.13 -3.83
N LEU A 66 -3.61 -7.51 -2.55
CA LEU A 66 -3.68 -6.58 -1.43
C LEU A 66 -2.52 -5.57 -1.47
N LEU A 67 -1.30 -6.06 -1.65
CA LEU A 67 -0.11 -5.20 -1.72
C LEU A 67 -0.18 -4.26 -2.94
N GLU A 68 -0.44 -4.79 -4.13
CA GLU A 68 -0.47 -4.02 -5.38
C GLU A 68 -1.55 -2.93 -5.37
N VAL A 69 -2.77 -3.28 -4.94
CA VAL A 69 -3.88 -2.31 -4.84
C VAL A 69 -3.60 -1.28 -3.75
N GLY A 70 -3.08 -1.71 -2.59
CA GLY A 70 -2.75 -0.82 -1.48
C GLY A 70 -1.70 0.22 -1.85
N VAL A 71 -0.58 -0.19 -2.48
CA VAL A 71 0.44 0.77 -2.94
C VAL A 71 -0.05 1.65 -4.07
N THR A 72 -0.91 1.14 -4.97
CA THR A 72 -1.52 1.93 -6.04
C THR A 72 -2.41 3.04 -5.48
N ALA A 73 -3.21 2.75 -4.46
CA ALA A 73 -4.03 3.75 -3.78
C ALA A 73 -3.16 4.82 -3.09
N LEU A 74 -2.08 4.41 -2.41
CA LEU A 74 -1.13 5.34 -1.77
C LEU A 74 -0.42 6.23 -2.80
N ILE A 75 0.00 5.68 -3.94
CA ILE A 75 0.55 6.44 -5.06
C ILE A 75 -0.47 7.47 -5.54
N GLY A 76 -1.72 7.07 -5.75
CA GLY A 76 -2.78 7.99 -6.19
C GLY A 76 -3.10 9.10 -5.20
N ARG A 77 -2.93 8.86 -3.90
CA ARG A 77 -3.09 9.92 -2.90
C ARG A 77 -1.95 10.93 -2.94
N LEU A 78 -0.70 10.49 -3.16
CA LEU A 78 0.47 11.37 -3.23
C LEU A 78 0.64 12.06 -4.59
N ASP A 79 0.31 11.37 -5.68
CA ASP A 79 0.35 11.87 -7.06
C ASP A 79 -0.95 11.48 -7.80
N PRO A 80 -2.04 12.24 -7.60
CA PRO A 80 -3.31 12.01 -8.29
C PRO A 80 -3.18 11.99 -9.81
N THR A 81 -2.29 12.82 -10.36
CA THR A 81 -2.05 12.91 -11.80
C THR A 81 -1.60 11.56 -12.37
N ARG A 82 -0.82 10.79 -11.61
CA ARG A 82 -0.37 9.47 -12.03
C ARG A 82 -1.53 8.51 -12.32
N LEU A 83 -2.55 8.47 -11.47
CA LEU A 83 -3.74 7.62 -11.67
C LEU A 83 -4.71 8.19 -12.70
N LEU A 84 -4.81 9.51 -12.80
CA LEU A 84 -5.60 10.14 -13.87
C LEU A 84 -5.05 9.79 -15.25
N ILE A 85 -3.72 9.78 -15.42
CA ILE A 85 -3.08 9.36 -16.68
C ILE A 85 -3.38 7.88 -16.99
N VAL A 86 -3.37 7.00 -15.99
CA VAL A 86 -3.77 5.58 -16.14
C VAL A 86 -5.21 5.51 -16.64
N LYS A 87 -6.14 6.17 -15.94
CA LYS A 87 -7.57 6.22 -16.31
C LYS A 87 -7.76 6.72 -17.74
N ARG A 88 -7.13 7.83 -18.11
CA ARG A 88 -7.21 8.40 -19.47
C ARG A 88 -6.66 7.46 -20.54
N THR A 89 -5.59 6.72 -20.23
CA THR A 89 -5.06 5.72 -21.18
C THR A 89 -6.04 4.56 -21.37
N GLN A 90 -6.64 4.07 -20.28
CA GLN A 90 -7.60 2.96 -20.31
C GLN A 90 -8.93 3.33 -20.99
N GLN A 91 -9.33 4.60 -20.91
CA GLN A 91 -10.50 5.14 -21.59
C GLN A 91 -10.25 5.51 -23.06
N HIS A 92 -8.99 5.48 -23.51
CA HIS A 92 -8.65 5.80 -24.89
C HIS A 92 -9.16 4.70 -25.83
N GLY A 93 -9.69 5.07 -27.01
CA GLY A 93 -10.26 4.12 -27.97
C GLY A 93 -9.25 3.08 -28.49
N ASP A 94 -7.95 3.39 -28.40
CA ASP A 94 -6.85 2.49 -28.78
C ASP A 94 -6.37 1.59 -27.63
N TYR A 95 -6.98 1.66 -26.45
CA TYR A 95 -6.60 0.80 -25.33
C TYR A 95 -6.81 -0.67 -25.71
N SER A 96 -5.74 -1.45 -25.62
CA SER A 96 -5.75 -2.88 -25.90
C SER A 96 -5.10 -3.63 -24.75
N THR A 97 -5.68 -4.78 -24.40
CA THR A 97 -5.14 -5.73 -23.42
C THR A 97 -4.01 -6.58 -23.98
N GLU A 98 -3.72 -6.49 -25.28
CA GLU A 98 -2.68 -7.29 -25.96
C GLU A 98 -1.26 -6.76 -25.76
N LYS A 99 -1.10 -5.53 -25.26
CA LYS A 99 0.21 -4.92 -25.02
C LYS A 99 0.28 -4.22 -23.67
N ALA A 100 1.49 -4.18 -23.11
CA ALA A 100 1.77 -3.38 -21.94
C ALA A 100 1.80 -1.88 -22.29
N TRP A 101 1.12 -1.07 -21.48
CA TRP A 101 1.11 0.39 -21.65
C TRP A 101 2.18 1.05 -20.78
N ASN A 102 2.83 2.09 -21.32
CA ASN A 102 3.84 2.85 -20.57
C ASN A 102 3.26 3.61 -19.38
N SER A 103 1.96 3.91 -19.41
CA SER A 103 1.24 4.53 -18.31
C SER A 103 0.79 3.53 -17.24
N ALA A 104 0.91 2.21 -17.42
CA ALA A 104 0.58 1.25 -16.37
C ALA A 104 1.42 1.50 -15.11
N ILE A 105 0.85 1.27 -13.93
CA ILE A 105 1.60 1.36 -12.67
C ILE A 105 2.65 0.24 -12.65
N ARG A 106 3.90 0.60 -12.37
CA ARG A 106 5.03 -0.33 -12.36
C ARG A 106 5.64 -0.44 -10.99
N TRP A 107 6.05 -1.66 -10.64
CA TRP A 107 6.77 -1.90 -9.40
C TRP A 107 8.06 -1.06 -9.32
N GLN A 108 8.90 -1.17 -10.36
CA GLN A 108 10.06 -0.30 -10.53
C GLN A 108 9.62 1.05 -11.11
N GLY A 109 9.99 2.14 -10.45
CA GLY A 109 9.75 3.51 -10.88
C GLY A 109 8.53 4.17 -10.21
N ASP A 110 7.42 3.44 -9.99
CA ASP A 110 6.26 3.97 -9.26
C ASP A 110 6.21 3.52 -7.79
N VAL A 111 6.60 2.27 -7.47
CA VAL A 111 6.58 1.77 -6.08
C VAL A 111 7.96 1.89 -5.45
N VAL A 112 8.97 1.25 -6.04
CA VAL A 112 10.36 1.28 -5.58
C VAL A 112 11.25 1.90 -6.63
N ASP A 113 12.34 2.50 -6.19
CA ASP A 113 13.37 3.00 -7.09
C ASP A 113 14.79 2.78 -6.54
N SER A 114 15.77 2.93 -7.42
CA SER A 114 17.18 2.89 -7.08
C SER A 114 17.54 3.99 -6.09
N LYS A 115 18.56 3.73 -5.26
CA LYS A 115 19.10 4.74 -4.36
C LYS A 115 19.70 5.89 -5.17
N VAL A 116 19.50 7.11 -4.71
CA VAL A 116 20.04 8.33 -5.30
C VAL A 116 21.27 8.77 -4.53
N ASP A 117 22.39 8.97 -5.22
CA ASP A 117 23.66 9.35 -4.58
C ASP A 117 23.64 10.78 -4.01
N LYS A 118 23.05 11.71 -4.76
CA LYS A 118 22.90 13.12 -4.35
C LYS A 118 21.46 13.56 -4.53
N LEU A 119 20.79 13.79 -3.40
CA LEU A 119 19.45 14.38 -3.39
C LEU A 119 19.55 15.87 -3.76
N TRP A 120 18.66 16.35 -4.63
CA TRP A 120 18.59 17.74 -5.09
C TRP A 120 19.87 18.33 -5.74
N PRO A 121 20.42 17.73 -6.82
CA PRO A 121 21.46 18.40 -7.62
C PRO A 121 20.86 19.62 -8.33
N VAL A 122 21.58 20.75 -8.32
CA VAL A 122 21.13 22.03 -8.93
C VAL A 122 20.90 21.90 -10.44
N ASP A 123 21.63 20.99 -11.08
CA ASP A 123 21.63 20.70 -12.51
C ASP A 123 20.65 19.58 -12.91
N LYS A 124 19.93 18.98 -11.95
CA LYS A 124 19.02 17.86 -12.24
C LYS A 124 17.71 18.36 -12.85
N ASN A 125 17.31 17.80 -13.99
CA ASN A 125 16.01 18.14 -14.58
C ASN A 125 14.88 17.53 -13.75
N TYR A 126 13.75 18.23 -13.69
CA TYR A 126 12.56 17.76 -12.98
C TYR A 126 12.09 16.38 -13.47
N LYS A 127 12.15 16.11 -14.77
CA LYS A 127 11.78 14.80 -15.37
C LYS A 127 12.60 13.62 -14.85
N ASP A 128 13.79 13.87 -14.32
CA ASP A 128 14.71 12.86 -13.80
C ASP A 128 14.50 12.62 -12.29
N ILE A 129 13.57 13.37 -11.66
CA ILE A 129 13.16 13.18 -10.26
C ILE A 129 12.13 12.07 -10.23
N THR A 130 12.49 10.95 -9.62
CA THR A 130 11.61 9.79 -9.53
C THR A 130 10.61 9.98 -8.40
N LYS A 131 9.37 9.57 -8.68
CA LYS A 131 8.21 9.74 -7.79
C LYS A 131 7.77 8.40 -7.20
N ALA A 132 8.73 7.50 -6.99
CA ALA A 132 8.45 6.20 -6.44
C ALA A 132 7.99 6.31 -4.98
N LEU A 133 6.98 5.53 -4.61
CA LEU A 133 6.40 5.51 -3.27
C LEU A 133 7.47 5.38 -2.17
N PHE A 134 8.45 4.49 -2.36
CA PHE A 134 9.58 4.28 -1.45
C PHE A 134 10.90 4.86 -1.98
N GLY A 135 10.84 5.82 -2.90
CA GLY A 135 12.01 6.52 -3.45
C GLY A 135 12.57 7.57 -2.49
N ASP A 136 13.84 7.93 -2.67
CA ASP A 136 14.54 8.88 -1.77
C ASP A 136 13.89 10.27 -1.78
N TYR A 137 13.34 10.71 -2.92
CA TYR A 137 12.65 12.00 -3.04
C TYR A 137 11.34 12.06 -2.24
N TYR A 138 10.50 11.03 -2.34
CA TYR A 138 9.25 10.98 -1.56
C TYR A 138 9.52 10.80 -0.07
N PHE A 139 10.59 10.10 0.27
CA PHE A 139 11.02 10.01 1.65
C PHE A 139 11.37 11.39 2.24
N ASP A 140 12.22 12.15 1.58
CA ASP A 140 12.64 13.50 2.02
C ASP A 140 11.48 14.50 2.03
N LEU A 141 10.66 14.51 0.96
CA LEU A 141 9.56 15.47 0.84
C LEU A 141 8.38 15.17 1.76
N TYR A 142 8.03 13.90 1.94
CA TYR A 142 6.77 13.47 2.55
C TYR A 142 6.98 12.59 3.78
N TRP A 143 7.58 11.41 3.63
CA TRP A 143 7.57 10.41 4.70
C TRP A 143 8.31 10.84 5.95
N GLN A 144 9.47 11.48 5.81
CA GLN A 144 10.22 12.01 6.94
C GLN A 144 9.38 12.98 7.78
N LYS A 145 8.60 13.85 7.12
CA LYS A 145 7.75 14.84 7.79
C LYS A 145 6.54 14.18 8.44
N ALA A 146 5.92 13.21 7.77
CA ALA A 146 4.81 12.45 8.32
C ALA A 146 5.23 11.63 9.55
N LEU A 147 6.39 10.98 9.50
CA LEU A 147 6.97 10.22 10.62
C LEU A 147 7.22 11.13 11.81
N LYS A 148 7.89 12.26 11.59
CA LYS A 148 8.14 13.25 12.65
C LYS A 148 6.83 13.66 13.34
N LYS A 149 5.78 13.95 12.58
CA LYS A 149 4.47 14.27 13.16
C LYS A 149 3.91 13.15 14.03
N ILE A 150 4.03 11.88 13.62
CA ILE A 150 3.60 10.74 14.45
C ILE A 150 4.43 10.66 15.72
N CYS A 151 5.76 10.77 15.64
CA CYS A 151 6.65 10.73 16.79
C CYS A 151 6.35 11.86 17.79
N ASP A 152 6.03 13.06 17.29
CA ASP A 152 5.71 14.24 18.10
C ASP A 152 4.30 14.18 18.75
N THR A 153 3.49 13.16 18.46
CA THR A 153 2.17 13.00 19.13
C THR A 153 2.31 12.40 20.53
N GLU A 154 1.49 12.86 21.48
CA GLU A 154 1.36 12.24 22.81
C GLU A 154 0.52 10.96 22.81
N ILE A 155 -0.15 10.64 21.70
CA ILE A 155 -1.06 9.48 21.60
C ILE A 155 -0.25 8.19 21.63
N THR A 156 -0.45 7.38 22.66
CA THR A 156 0.11 6.02 22.76
C THR A 156 -0.79 4.99 22.07
N GLY A 157 -0.25 3.83 21.73
CA GLY A 157 -0.98 2.82 21.00
C GLY A 157 -0.38 1.43 21.18
N GLY A 158 -0.71 0.53 20.24
CA GLY A 158 -0.20 -0.83 20.25
C GLY A 158 1.30 -0.93 19.92
N THR A 159 1.76 -2.17 19.79
CA THR A 159 3.18 -2.50 19.53
C THR A 159 3.63 -1.89 18.22
N TRP A 160 2.78 -1.90 17.19
CA TRP A 160 3.15 -1.36 15.89
C TRP A 160 3.39 0.14 15.95
N LEU A 161 2.59 0.89 16.72
CA LEU A 161 2.76 2.33 16.86
C LEU A 161 4.03 2.65 17.67
N ALA A 162 4.26 1.89 18.74
CA ALA A 162 5.48 2.01 19.54
C ALA A 162 6.73 1.75 18.70
N GLU A 163 6.71 0.73 17.83
CA GLU A 163 7.80 0.43 16.90
C GLU A 163 8.04 1.55 15.88
N ILE A 164 6.99 2.20 15.35
CA ILE A 164 7.15 3.35 14.44
C ILE A 164 7.78 4.52 15.19
N LYS A 165 7.28 4.84 16.39
CA LYS A 165 7.77 5.97 17.20
C LYS A 165 9.22 5.78 17.67
N GLY A 166 9.61 4.54 17.95
CA GLY A 166 10.97 4.19 18.35
C GLY A 166 11.95 4.02 17.17
N MET A 167 11.49 4.13 15.93
CA MET A 167 12.36 3.97 14.76
C MET A 167 13.05 5.27 14.41
N GLU A 168 14.38 5.21 14.26
CA GLU A 168 15.14 6.29 13.64
C GLU A 168 14.60 6.61 12.25
N ILE A 169 14.26 7.88 12.01
CA ILE A 169 13.57 8.30 10.79
C ILE A 169 14.38 7.89 9.55
N SER A 170 15.71 8.04 9.58
CA SER A 170 16.62 7.66 8.50
C SER A 170 16.58 6.17 8.14
N THR A 171 16.20 5.31 9.08
CA THR A 171 16.15 3.85 8.90
C THR A 171 14.84 3.39 8.25
N PHE A 172 13.78 4.21 8.36
CA PHE A 172 12.45 3.84 7.86
C PHE A 172 12.45 3.56 6.35
N SER A 173 13.02 4.46 5.53
CA SER A 173 13.01 4.34 4.07
C SER A 173 13.62 3.02 3.58
N GLY A 174 14.86 2.74 4.02
CA GLY A 174 15.59 1.54 3.61
C GLY A 174 14.88 0.27 4.05
N ARG A 175 14.41 0.23 5.31
CA ARG A 175 13.68 -0.94 5.85
C ARG A 175 12.39 -1.20 5.08
N ARG A 176 11.60 -0.17 4.77
CA ARG A 176 10.33 -0.33 4.04
C ARG A 176 10.56 -0.70 2.58
N ARG A 177 11.53 -0.07 1.90
CA ARG A 177 11.88 -0.43 0.52
C ARG A 177 12.26 -1.91 0.41
N SER A 178 13.20 -2.37 1.23
CA SER A 178 13.62 -3.78 1.24
C SER A 178 12.49 -4.73 1.64
N GLY A 179 11.70 -4.37 2.65
CA GLY A 179 10.56 -5.16 3.10
C GLY A 179 9.51 -5.34 2.01
N VAL A 180 9.12 -4.25 1.35
CA VAL A 180 8.08 -4.27 0.30
C VAL A 180 8.56 -5.00 -0.94
N SER A 181 9.81 -4.81 -1.38
CA SER A 181 10.39 -5.61 -2.46
C SER A 181 10.42 -7.10 -2.16
N ARG A 182 10.75 -7.48 -0.91
CA ARG A 182 10.70 -8.89 -0.47
C ARG A 182 9.27 -9.42 -0.53
N LEU A 183 8.30 -8.71 0.05
CA LEU A 183 6.89 -9.11 0.09
C LEU A 183 6.32 -9.31 -1.31
N TYR A 184 6.62 -8.41 -2.24
CA TYR A 184 6.22 -8.52 -3.64
C TYR A 184 6.83 -9.74 -4.33
N SER A 185 8.14 -9.97 -4.14
CA SER A 185 8.81 -11.13 -4.74
C SER A 185 8.27 -12.45 -4.18
N GLN A 186 8.06 -12.51 -2.87
CA GLN A 186 7.52 -13.69 -2.19
C GLN A 186 6.07 -13.97 -2.60
N SER A 187 5.21 -12.96 -2.68
CA SER A 187 3.82 -13.18 -3.12
C SER A 187 3.72 -13.50 -4.62
N SER A 188 4.60 -12.94 -5.46
CA SER A 188 4.60 -13.19 -6.90
C SER A 188 4.97 -14.61 -7.29
N LYS A 189 5.99 -15.19 -6.62
CA LYS A 189 6.44 -16.57 -6.90
C LYS A 189 5.38 -17.63 -6.64
N GLY A 190 4.45 -17.39 -5.70
CA GLY A 190 3.34 -18.29 -5.41
C GLY A 190 2.18 -18.20 -6.41
N VAL A 191 2.21 -17.22 -7.32
CA VAL A 191 1.18 -17.01 -8.35
C VAL A 191 1.64 -17.53 -9.72
N HIS A 192 2.94 -17.54 -9.99
CA HIS A 192 3.45 -17.92 -11.30
C HIS A 192 3.43 -19.44 -11.49
N SER A 193 2.89 -19.90 -12.63
CA SER A 193 2.87 -21.34 -12.99
C SER A 193 4.25 -21.95 -13.22
N GLU A 194 5.32 -21.13 -13.23
CA GLU A 194 6.72 -21.59 -13.18
C GLU A 194 7.10 -22.21 -11.83
N PHE A 195 6.21 -22.11 -10.83
CA PHE A 195 6.34 -22.75 -9.54
C PHE A 195 5.99 -24.25 -9.63
N VAL A 196 7.00 -25.06 -9.95
CA VAL A 196 6.84 -26.49 -10.29
C VAL A 196 7.04 -27.47 -9.13
N ILE A 197 7.29 -26.96 -7.91
CA ILE A 197 7.33 -27.80 -6.70
C ILE A 197 5.98 -27.73 -5.96
N PRO A 198 5.57 -28.76 -5.21
CA PRO A 198 4.33 -28.74 -4.44
C PRO A 198 4.25 -27.49 -3.54
N PRO A 199 3.27 -26.60 -3.76
CA PRO A 199 3.14 -25.34 -3.03
C PRO A 199 3.13 -25.48 -1.50
N GLY A 200 2.66 -26.61 -0.96
CA GLY A 200 2.66 -26.90 0.48
C GLY A 200 4.06 -26.95 1.14
N SER A 201 5.14 -26.89 0.37
CA SER A 201 6.52 -26.83 0.90
C SER A 201 7.10 -25.42 1.05
N LEU A 202 6.52 -24.39 0.42
CA LEU A 202 6.96 -22.99 0.53
C LEU A 202 5.83 -21.98 0.78
N TYR A 203 4.56 -22.37 0.60
CA TYR A 203 3.38 -21.52 0.74
C TYR A 203 2.31 -22.18 1.60
N ASP A 204 2.75 -22.86 2.66
CA ASP A 204 1.84 -23.38 3.66
C ASP A 204 0.98 -22.27 4.30
N ARG A 205 -0.05 -22.68 5.04
CA ARG A 205 -0.97 -21.76 5.74
C ARG A 205 -0.22 -20.70 6.56
N LEU A 206 0.81 -21.12 7.29
CA LEU A 206 1.57 -20.23 8.15
C LEU A 206 2.31 -19.16 7.34
N THR A 207 2.93 -19.54 6.23
CA THR A 207 3.65 -18.63 5.34
C THR A 207 2.71 -17.60 4.73
N ILE A 208 1.54 -18.02 4.23
CA ILE A 208 0.53 -17.08 3.68
C ILE A 208 0.00 -16.14 4.76
N LYS A 209 -0.33 -16.66 5.95
CA LYS A 209 -0.79 -15.84 7.09
C LYS A 209 0.24 -14.78 7.47
N ASN A 210 1.52 -15.15 7.52
CA ASN A 210 2.62 -14.22 7.81
C ASN A 210 2.79 -13.17 6.70
N LEU A 211 2.70 -13.56 5.43
CA LEU A 211 2.75 -12.63 4.30
C LEU A 211 1.59 -11.63 4.35
N ALA A 212 0.37 -12.10 4.62
CA ALA A 212 -0.82 -11.25 4.77
C ALA A 212 -0.61 -10.23 5.89
N LEU A 213 -0.20 -10.71 7.08
CA LEU A 213 0.03 -9.86 8.25
C LEU A 213 1.11 -8.79 7.98
N GLU A 214 2.24 -9.17 7.38
CA GLU A 214 3.31 -8.23 7.06
C GLU A 214 2.89 -7.17 6.04
N ILE A 215 2.10 -7.55 5.03
CA ILE A 215 1.55 -6.62 4.03
C ILE A 215 0.55 -5.67 4.68
N ILE A 216 -0.39 -6.19 5.47
CA ILE A 216 -1.38 -5.41 6.21
C ILE A 216 -0.68 -4.39 7.10
N ARG A 217 0.36 -4.82 7.83
CA ARG A 217 1.15 -3.93 8.68
C ARG A 217 1.80 -2.81 7.88
N VAL A 218 2.51 -3.13 6.80
CA VAL A 218 3.17 -2.11 5.98
C VAL A 218 2.17 -1.12 5.38
N LEU A 219 1.05 -1.61 4.86
CA LEU A 219 0.02 -0.76 4.29
C LEU A 219 -0.66 0.11 5.36
N SER A 220 -0.85 -0.43 6.58
CA SER A 220 -1.40 0.31 7.73
C SER A 220 -0.45 1.45 8.13
N GLU A 221 0.85 1.19 8.18
CA GLU A 221 1.86 2.20 8.51
C GLU A 221 1.86 3.33 7.47
N LEU A 222 1.82 3.00 6.18
CA LEU A 222 1.79 4.00 5.12
C LEU A 222 0.46 4.77 5.10
N GLY A 223 -0.66 4.07 5.33
CA GLY A 223 -1.97 4.69 5.50
C GLY A 223 -1.98 5.67 6.68
N LEU A 224 -1.39 5.31 7.82
CA LEU A 224 -1.25 6.22 8.95
C LEU A 224 -0.43 7.47 8.58
N LEU A 225 0.70 7.28 7.90
CA LEU A 225 1.62 8.36 7.55
C LEU A 225 1.06 9.29 6.48
N VAL A 226 0.40 8.77 5.44
CA VAL A 226 -0.13 9.60 4.35
C VAL A 226 -1.21 10.56 4.90
N ASN A 227 -1.95 10.14 5.92
CA ASN A 227 -2.93 10.99 6.60
C ASN A 227 -2.30 12.10 7.48
N GLN A 228 -0.98 12.14 7.65
CA GLN A 228 -0.29 13.25 8.33
C GLN A 228 0.13 14.38 7.38
N LEU A 229 0.00 14.16 6.07
CA LEU A 229 0.35 15.12 5.05
C LEU A 229 -0.83 16.07 4.78
N PRO A 230 -0.65 17.40 4.92
CA PRO A 230 -1.77 18.34 4.90
C PRO A 230 -2.37 18.58 3.49
N HIS A 231 -1.63 18.25 2.43
CA HIS A 231 -2.06 18.48 1.04
C HIS A 231 -2.84 17.29 0.44
N ILE A 232 -3.00 16.20 1.20
CA ILE A 232 -3.64 14.98 0.73
C ILE A 232 -5.16 15.11 0.87
N ALA A 233 -5.88 14.79 -0.20
CA ALA A 233 -7.34 14.75 -0.20
C ALA A 233 -7.88 13.64 0.72
N TYR A 234 -9.10 13.85 1.23
CA TYR A 234 -9.84 12.91 2.08
C TYR A 234 -9.02 12.41 3.28
N ARG A 235 -8.20 13.29 3.84
CA ARG A 235 -7.37 13.01 5.00
C ARG A 235 -8.24 12.63 6.19
N ILE A 236 -7.80 11.63 6.94
CA ILE A 236 -8.37 11.25 8.24
C ILE A 236 -7.63 12.03 9.32
N GLU A 237 -8.35 12.56 10.31
CA GLU A 237 -7.73 13.28 11.42
C GLU A 237 -6.80 12.38 12.24
N THR A 238 -5.71 12.95 12.77
CA THR A 238 -4.60 12.17 13.35
C THR A 238 -5.06 11.19 14.43
N ALA A 239 -5.95 11.61 15.32
CA ALA A 239 -6.47 10.74 16.39
C ALA A 239 -7.31 9.57 15.84
N GLU A 240 -8.15 9.81 14.83
CA GLU A 240 -8.93 8.76 14.17
C GLU A 240 -8.01 7.81 13.39
N ALA A 241 -7.03 8.33 12.65
CA ALA A 241 -6.08 7.51 11.90
C ALA A 241 -5.25 6.60 12.82
N ILE A 242 -4.81 7.11 13.98
CA ILE A 242 -4.13 6.30 15.01
C ILE A 242 -5.09 5.27 15.61
N GLY A 243 -6.35 5.64 15.85
CA GLY A 243 -7.39 4.73 16.33
C GLY A 243 -7.61 3.55 15.37
N LEU A 244 -7.77 3.83 14.08
CA LEU A 244 -7.89 2.79 13.04
C LEU A 244 -6.64 1.91 12.98
N PHE A 245 -5.46 2.53 12.97
CA PHE A 245 -4.17 1.82 12.93
C PHE A 245 -4.01 0.84 14.10
N ASN A 246 -4.24 1.30 15.34
CA ASN A 246 -4.20 0.46 16.52
C ASN A 246 -5.29 -0.61 16.51
N GLY A 247 -6.47 -0.29 15.97
CA GLY A 247 -7.58 -1.23 15.82
C GLY A 247 -7.24 -2.40 14.90
N ILE A 248 -6.63 -2.11 13.75
CA ILE A 248 -6.19 -3.12 12.76
C ILE A 248 -5.16 -4.08 13.37
N GLU A 249 -4.23 -3.58 14.20
CA GLU A 249 -3.24 -4.42 14.89
C GLU A 249 -3.88 -5.53 15.75
N GLN A 250 -5.09 -5.31 16.28
CA GLN A 250 -5.79 -6.27 17.14
C GLN A 250 -6.62 -7.30 16.37
N VAL A 251 -6.76 -7.15 15.04
CA VAL A 251 -7.58 -8.06 14.23
C VAL A 251 -6.78 -9.31 13.90
N GLU A 252 -7.36 -10.49 14.16
CA GLU A 252 -6.74 -11.75 13.74
C GLU A 252 -6.81 -11.90 12.22
N VAL A 253 -5.64 -11.99 11.59
CA VAL A 253 -5.51 -12.20 10.14
C VAL A 253 -5.54 -13.69 9.83
N MET A 254 -6.41 -14.11 8.92
CA MET A 254 -6.59 -15.52 8.53
C MET A 254 -6.80 -16.44 9.75
N PRO A 255 -7.93 -16.29 10.47
CA PRO A 255 -8.32 -17.17 11.58
C PRO A 255 -8.70 -18.57 11.11
#